data_AF-A0A351A1P0-F1
#
_entry.id   AF-A0A351A1P0-F1
#
_cell.length_a   1.000
_cell.length_b   1.000
_cell.length_c   1.000
_cell.angle_alpha   90.00
_cell.angle_beta   90.00
_cell.angle_gamma   90.00
#
_symmetry.space_group_name_H-M   'P 1'
#
loop_
_entity.id
_entity.type
_entity.pdbx_description
1 polymer ?
#
loop_
_entity_poly.entity_id
_entity_poly.type
_entity_poly.pdbx_seq_one_letter_code
_entity_poly.pdbx_strand_id
1 'polypeptide(L)'
;QELEHMGFEYVVCDSPAGIERGAVMALTFADEAIVTTNPEVSSVRDSDRILGILQSKSKRAREGGEPVKEHLLITRYSPKRVDDGEMLSYKDVQELLRVQLIGVIPESESVLHASNQGTPAIHLKGTDVAEAYSDVVGRFLGEDRPLRFVNYEKPGLIKRLFGGK
;
A
#
# COMPACT_ATOMS: atom_id res chain seq x y z
N GLN A 1 -17.98 11.15 -16.09
CA GLN A 1 -19.19 11.12 -16.95
C GLN A 1 -18.92 10.40 -18.27
N GLU A 2 -17.93 10.78 -19.09
CA GLU A 2 -17.64 10.02 -20.33
C GLU A 2 -17.16 8.58 -20.07
N LEU A 3 -16.21 8.37 -19.14
CA LEU A 3 -15.73 7.03 -18.76
C LEU A 3 -16.82 6.15 -18.15
N GLU A 4 -17.77 6.77 -17.44
CA GLU A 4 -18.93 6.10 -16.87
C GLU A 4 -19.88 5.59 -17.98
N HIS A 5 -20.11 6.39 -19.03
CA HIS A 5 -20.87 5.96 -20.21
C HIS A 5 -20.17 4.84 -20.99
N MET A 6 -18.83 4.74 -20.90
CA MET A 6 -18.06 3.63 -21.43
C MET A 6 -18.11 2.38 -20.55
N GLY A 7 -18.77 2.43 -19.39
CA GLY A 7 -18.95 1.30 -18.48
C GLY A 7 -17.80 1.06 -17.50
N PHE A 8 -16.90 2.02 -17.28
CA PHE A 8 -15.86 1.90 -16.27
C PHE A 8 -16.41 2.25 -14.88
N GLU A 9 -16.34 1.29 -13.95
CA GLU A 9 -16.64 1.49 -12.53
C GLU A 9 -15.43 2.02 -11.76
N TYR A 10 -14.22 1.58 -12.15
CA TYR A 10 -12.97 1.97 -11.53
C TYR A 10 -11.96 2.42 -12.58
N VAL A 11 -11.27 3.53 -12.31
CA VAL A 11 -10.17 4.05 -13.11
C VAL A 11 -8.95 4.20 -12.21
N VAL A 12 -7.96 3.33 -12.39
CA VAL A 12 -6.73 3.36 -11.61
C VAL A 12 -5.71 4.25 -12.29
N CYS A 13 -5.35 5.37 -11.65
CA CYS A 13 -4.33 6.28 -12.12
C CYS A 13 -2.98 5.95 -11.45
N ASP A 14 -2.05 5.35 -12.21
CA ASP A 14 -0.68 5.13 -11.74
C ASP A 14 0.10 6.45 -11.76
N SER A 15 0.32 7.03 -10.57
CA SER A 15 0.98 8.33 -10.42
C SER A 15 2.51 8.17 -10.52
N PRO A 16 3.22 9.11 -11.17
CA PRO A 16 4.66 9.17 -11.01
C PRO A 16 5.05 9.47 -9.56
N ALA A 17 6.28 9.12 -9.19
CA ALA A 17 6.85 9.47 -7.90
C ALA A 17 7.07 10.98 -7.74
N GLY A 18 7.25 11.41 -6.49
CA GLY A 18 7.54 12.80 -6.14
C GLY A 18 6.30 13.68 -6.04
N ILE A 19 6.55 14.98 -5.86
CA ILE A 19 5.51 16.01 -5.62
C ILE A 19 5.40 17.02 -6.78
N GLU A 20 5.95 16.65 -7.92
CA GLU A 20 6.06 17.51 -9.09
C GLU A 20 4.75 17.57 -9.89
N ARG A 21 4.76 18.30 -11.01
CA ARG A 21 3.58 18.56 -11.83
C ARG A 21 2.87 17.26 -12.27
N GLY A 22 3.63 16.20 -12.57
CA GLY A 22 3.06 14.90 -12.96
C GLY A 22 2.23 14.26 -11.86
N ALA A 23 2.75 14.20 -10.63
CA ALA A 23 2.05 13.62 -9.49
C ALA A 23 0.82 14.45 -9.10
N VAL A 24 0.96 15.79 -9.10
CA VAL A 24 -0.18 16.69 -8.84
C VAL A 24 -1.27 16.50 -9.89
N MET A 25 -0.91 16.32 -11.17
CA MET A 25 -1.88 16.08 -12.23
C MET A 25 -2.63 14.77 -12.03
N ALA A 26 -1.94 13.69 -11.68
CA ALA A 26 -2.54 12.37 -11.45
C ALA A 26 -3.55 12.40 -10.29
N LEU A 27 -3.27 13.12 -9.20
CA LEU A 27 -4.16 13.23 -8.04
C LEU A 27 -5.26 14.30 -8.18
N THR A 28 -5.20 15.18 -9.19
CA THR A 28 -6.07 16.37 -9.26
C THR A 28 -7.57 15.98 -9.25
N PHE A 29 -7.92 14.90 -9.93
CA PHE A 29 -9.31 14.45 -10.08
C PHE A 29 -9.64 13.18 -9.30
N ALA A 30 -8.77 12.77 -8.37
CA ALA A 30 -8.97 11.55 -7.60
C ALA A 30 -10.18 11.68 -6.66
N ASP A 31 -11.00 10.63 -6.61
CA ASP A 31 -12.06 10.46 -5.61
C ASP A 31 -11.53 9.75 -4.37
N GLU A 32 -10.64 8.78 -4.58
CA GLU A 32 -9.91 8.05 -3.55
C GLU A 32 -8.42 8.03 -3.90
N ALA A 33 -7.55 8.04 -2.89
CA ALA A 33 -6.11 7.97 -3.05
C ALA A 33 -5.53 6.83 -2.21
N ILE A 34 -4.77 5.94 -2.86
CA ILE A 34 -3.97 4.92 -2.17
C ILE A 34 -2.55 5.46 -2.03
N VAL A 35 -2.20 5.81 -0.80
CA VAL A 35 -0.86 6.28 -0.43
C VAL A 35 0.00 5.05 -0.13
N THR A 36 0.87 4.73 -1.08
CA THR A 36 1.80 3.61 -0.99
C THR A 36 3.05 4.02 -0.22
N THR A 37 3.30 3.36 0.91
CA THR A 37 4.36 3.76 1.86
C THR A 37 5.21 2.55 2.26
N ASN A 38 6.53 2.65 2.12
CA ASN A 38 7.43 1.70 2.77
C ASN A 38 7.58 2.06 4.25
N PRO A 39 7.80 1.09 5.15
CA PRO A 39 7.94 1.31 6.60
C PRO A 39 9.31 1.90 6.99
N GLU A 40 9.68 3.01 6.36
CA GLU A 40 10.94 3.74 6.51
C GLU A 40 10.64 5.23 6.72
N VAL A 41 11.43 5.90 7.57
CA VAL A 41 11.19 7.31 7.96
C VAL A 41 11.09 8.25 6.76
N SER A 42 11.91 8.05 5.73
CA SER A 42 11.90 8.85 4.51
C SER A 42 10.58 8.70 3.74
N SER A 43 10.14 7.45 3.50
CA SER A 43 8.91 7.16 2.77
C SER A 43 7.67 7.66 3.52
N VAL A 44 7.65 7.55 4.85
CA VAL A 44 6.56 8.09 5.69
C VAL A 44 6.49 9.61 5.57
N ARG A 45 7.63 10.32 5.66
CA ARG A 45 7.66 11.78 5.53
C ARG A 45 7.18 12.26 4.16
N ASP A 46 7.57 11.57 3.09
CA ASP A 46 7.12 11.95 1.75
C ASP A 46 5.64 11.63 1.53
N SER A 47 5.14 10.56 2.15
CA SER A 47 3.70 10.23 2.16
C SER A 47 2.88 11.31 2.88
N ASP A 48 3.34 11.81 4.02
CA ASP A 48 2.72 12.93 4.76
C ASP A 48 2.64 14.20 3.89
N ARG A 49 3.71 14.51 3.14
CA ARG A 49 3.70 15.64 2.19
C ARG A 49 2.68 15.46 1.07
N ILE A 50 2.54 14.25 0.54
CA ILE A 50 1.56 13.94 -0.51
C ILE A 50 0.13 14.09 0.03
N LEU A 51 -0.14 13.65 1.25
CA LEU A 51 -1.44 13.87 1.91
C LEU A 51 -1.74 15.37 2.02
N GLY A 52 -0.79 16.18 2.48
CA GLY A 52 -0.97 17.64 2.52
C GLY A 52 -1.21 18.27 1.14
N ILE A 53 -0.57 17.74 0.09
CA ILE A 53 -0.83 18.17 -1.30
C ILE A 53 -2.21 17.75 -1.76
N LEU A 54 -2.65 16.52 -1.46
CA LEU A 54 -3.96 16.01 -1.82
C LEU A 54 -5.07 16.87 -1.20
N GLN A 55 -4.92 17.21 0.08
CA GLN A 55 -5.85 18.02 0.87
C GLN A 55 -5.88 19.50 0.48
N SER A 56 -4.92 19.99 -0.32
CA SER A 56 -4.83 21.40 -0.71
C SER A 56 -4.91 21.66 -2.22
N LYS A 57 -4.49 20.69 -3.05
CA LYS A 57 -4.35 20.87 -4.51
C LYS A 57 -5.25 19.97 -5.34
N SER A 58 -5.92 18.97 -4.76
CA SER A 58 -6.97 18.25 -5.48
C SER A 58 -8.08 19.22 -5.88
N LYS A 59 -8.81 18.89 -6.95
CA LYS A 59 -9.98 19.66 -7.38
C LYS A 59 -11.01 19.75 -6.25
N ARG A 60 -11.28 18.62 -5.59
CA ARG A 60 -12.16 18.51 -4.41
C ARG A 60 -11.76 19.48 -3.31
N ALA A 61 -10.48 19.55 -2.95
CA ALA A 61 -9.98 20.51 -1.96
C ALA A 61 -10.16 21.97 -2.40
N ARG A 62 -9.82 22.30 -3.65
CA ARG A 62 -9.90 23.67 -4.17
C ARG A 62 -11.32 24.19 -4.28
N GLU A 63 -12.26 23.31 -4.61
CA GLU A 63 -13.67 23.64 -4.79
C GLU A 63 -14.47 23.53 -3.47
N GLY A 64 -13.83 23.15 -2.36
CA GLY A 64 -14.50 22.96 -1.07
C GLY A 64 -15.49 21.80 -1.06
N GLY A 65 -15.30 20.81 -1.94
CA GLY A 65 -16.12 19.61 -2.01
C GLY A 65 -15.76 18.59 -0.94
N GLU A 66 -16.37 17.40 -1.04
CA GLU A 66 -16.00 16.27 -0.19
C GLU A 66 -14.53 15.89 -0.41
N PRO A 67 -13.71 15.81 0.66
CA PRO A 67 -12.29 15.48 0.57
C PRO A 67 -12.04 14.15 -0.15
N VAL A 68 -10.86 14.03 -0.76
CA VAL A 68 -10.42 12.75 -1.33
C VAL A 68 -10.34 11.73 -0.20
N LYS A 69 -10.90 10.54 -0.41
CA LYS A 69 -10.82 9.46 0.58
C LYS A 69 -9.41 8.86 0.57
N GLU A 70 -8.74 8.92 1.70
CA GLU A 70 -7.34 8.52 1.83
C GLU A 70 -7.22 7.09 2.37
N HIS A 71 -6.41 6.28 1.70
CA HIS A 71 -6.10 4.91 2.11
C HIS A 71 -4.60 4.71 2.19
N LEU A 72 -4.14 4.04 3.22
CA LEU A 72 -2.74 3.69 3.42
C LEU A 72 -2.50 2.25 2.97
N LEU A 73 -1.52 2.07 2.09
CA LEU A 73 -1.01 0.77 1.68
C LEU A 73 0.46 0.68 2.06
N ILE A 74 0.78 -0.17 3.02
CA ILE A 74 2.17 -0.37 3.42
C ILE A 74 2.79 -1.44 2.53
N THR A 75 3.93 -1.16 1.90
CA THR A 75 4.62 -2.09 1.01
C THR A 75 5.99 -2.49 1.51
N ARG A 76 6.49 -3.62 1.03
CA ARG A 76 7.81 -4.16 1.40
C ARG A 76 7.97 -4.37 2.90
N TYR A 77 6.88 -4.79 3.56
CA TYR A 77 6.88 -5.00 4.99
C TYR A 77 7.65 -6.27 5.38
N SER A 78 8.51 -6.17 6.38
CA SER A 78 9.24 -7.31 6.92
C SER A 78 9.01 -7.38 8.44
N PRO A 79 8.12 -8.27 8.92
CA PRO A 79 7.87 -8.43 10.35
C PRO A 79 9.14 -8.72 11.15
N LYS A 80 10.08 -9.45 10.53
CA LYS A 80 11.39 -9.74 11.13
C LYS A 80 12.21 -8.47 11.35
N ARG A 81 12.34 -7.61 10.32
CA ARG A 81 13.11 -6.36 10.44
C ARG A 81 12.46 -5.38 11.43
N VAL A 82 11.15 -5.47 11.63
CA VAL A 82 10.44 -4.74 12.69
C VAL A 82 10.79 -5.29 14.08
N ASP A 83 10.77 -6.62 14.28
CA ASP A 83 11.21 -7.25 15.56
C ASP A 83 12.68 -6.94 15.89
N ASP A 84 13.52 -6.87 14.86
CA ASP A 84 14.94 -6.52 14.98
C ASP A 84 15.19 -5.01 15.19
N GLY A 85 14.15 -4.16 15.11
CA GLY A 85 14.24 -2.71 15.30
C GLY A 85 14.82 -1.91 14.12
N GLU A 86 14.93 -2.53 12.95
CA GLU A 86 15.50 -1.93 11.72
C GLU A 86 14.43 -1.23 10.85
N MET A 87 13.15 -1.45 11.14
CA MET A 87 12.01 -1.04 10.34
C MET A 87 10.87 -0.57 11.25
N LEU A 88 10.12 0.45 10.81
CA LEU A 88 8.93 0.89 11.54
C LEU A 88 7.85 -0.19 11.51
N SER A 89 7.10 -0.37 12.60
CA SER A 89 5.94 -1.25 12.54
C SER A 89 4.82 -0.63 11.70
N TYR A 90 3.92 -1.45 11.16
CA TYR A 90 2.79 -0.91 10.39
C TYR A 90 1.89 0.00 11.24
N LYS A 91 1.84 -0.25 12.56
CA LYS A 91 1.08 0.56 13.52
C LYS A 91 1.70 1.93 13.71
N ASP A 92 3.03 2.02 13.78
CA ASP A 92 3.73 3.30 13.89
C ASP A 92 3.47 4.16 12.64
N VAL A 93 3.56 3.56 11.45
CA VAL A 93 3.25 4.26 10.19
C VAL A 93 1.80 4.74 10.16
N GLN A 94 0.87 3.88 10.59
CA GLN A 94 -0.55 4.21 10.67
C GLN A 94 -0.82 5.36 11.65
N GLU A 95 -0.17 5.37 12.82
CA GLU A 95 -0.30 6.44 13.81
C GLU A 95 0.28 7.77 13.31
N LEU A 96 1.42 7.72 12.62
CA LEU A 96 2.08 8.90 12.07
C LEU A 96 1.25 9.56 10.97
N LEU A 97 0.74 8.78 10.03
CA LEU A 97 -0.01 9.31 8.88
C LEU A 97 -1.49 9.56 9.19
N ARG A 98 -2.06 8.86 10.18
CA ARG A 98 -3.48 8.95 10.58
C ARG A 98 -4.46 8.66 9.44
N VAL A 99 -4.08 7.77 8.54
CA VAL A 99 -4.87 7.33 7.38
C VAL A 99 -5.39 5.91 7.60
N GLN A 100 -6.55 5.60 7.02
CA GLN A 100 -7.13 4.25 7.06
C GLN A 100 -6.20 3.24 6.36
N LEU A 101 -5.68 2.26 7.11
CA LEU A 101 -4.87 1.17 6.56
C LEU A 101 -5.75 0.16 5.81
N ILE A 102 -5.50 -0.04 4.52
CA ILE A 102 -6.20 -1.03 3.69
C ILE A 102 -5.38 -2.29 3.41
N GLY A 103 -4.07 -2.26 3.65
CA GLY A 103 -3.28 -3.47 3.67
C GLY A 103 -1.78 -3.29 3.89
N VAL A 104 -1.14 -4.44 4.05
CA VAL A 104 0.30 -4.58 4.25
C VAL A 104 0.79 -5.64 3.27
N ILE A 105 1.67 -5.25 2.36
CA ILE A 105 2.26 -6.14 1.37
C ILE A 105 3.65 -6.57 1.85
N PRO A 106 3.90 -7.87 2.04
CA PRO A 106 5.19 -8.35 2.51
C PRO A 106 6.30 -8.10 1.48
N GLU A 107 7.52 -7.88 1.96
CA GLU A 107 8.71 -7.92 1.10
C GLU A 107 8.87 -9.32 0.50
N SER A 108 9.05 -9.41 -0.82
CA SER A 108 9.08 -10.69 -1.53
C SER A 108 9.81 -10.61 -2.86
N GLU A 109 10.67 -11.59 -3.13
CA GLU A 109 11.33 -11.78 -4.43
C GLU A 109 10.32 -12.11 -5.54
N SER A 110 9.15 -12.65 -5.18
CA SER A 110 8.09 -12.99 -6.15
C SER A 110 7.60 -11.76 -6.91
N VAL A 111 7.63 -10.57 -6.28
CA VAL A 111 7.24 -9.31 -6.92
C VAL A 111 8.19 -8.97 -8.08
N LEU A 112 9.50 -9.09 -7.84
CA LEU A 112 10.53 -8.84 -8.85
C LEU A 112 10.39 -9.84 -10.00
N HIS A 113 10.16 -11.11 -9.69
CA HIS A 113 9.94 -12.15 -10.69
C HIS A 113 8.71 -11.87 -11.57
N ALA A 114 7.58 -11.49 -10.95
CA ALA A 114 6.35 -11.14 -11.65
C ALA A 114 6.57 -9.96 -12.61
N SER A 115 7.27 -8.91 -12.15
CA SER A 115 7.61 -7.74 -12.96
C SER A 115 8.45 -8.12 -14.18
N ASN A 116 9.48 -8.95 -14.00
CA ASN A 116 10.34 -9.39 -15.10
C ASN A 116 9.60 -10.24 -16.14
N GLN A 117 8.49 -10.86 -15.75
CA GLN A 117 7.64 -11.66 -16.63
C GLN A 117 6.45 -10.87 -17.19
N GLY A 118 6.30 -9.59 -16.86
CA GLY A 118 5.15 -8.78 -17.26
C GLY A 118 3.82 -9.31 -16.69
N THR A 119 3.87 -10.03 -15.56
CA THR A 119 2.68 -10.61 -14.92
C THR A 119 2.41 -9.90 -13.59
N PRO A 120 1.19 -9.41 -13.33
CA PRO A 120 0.84 -8.83 -12.04
C PRO A 120 1.05 -9.83 -10.88
N ALA A 121 1.64 -9.38 -9.77
CA ALA A 121 1.96 -10.25 -8.63
C ALA A 121 0.73 -10.94 -8.02
N ILE A 122 -0.46 -10.33 -8.13
CA ILE A 122 -1.73 -10.94 -7.68
C ILE A 122 -2.07 -12.24 -8.43
N HIS A 123 -1.51 -12.48 -9.61
CA HIS A 123 -1.71 -13.71 -10.37
C HIS A 123 -0.82 -14.87 -9.92
N LEU A 124 0.17 -14.62 -9.05
CA LEU A 124 1.05 -15.64 -8.49
C LEU A 124 0.33 -16.41 -7.37
N LYS A 125 -0.65 -17.23 -7.74
CA LYS A 125 -1.50 -17.99 -6.80
C LYS A 125 -0.65 -18.79 -5.81
N GLY A 126 -1.05 -18.76 -4.54
CA GLY A 126 -0.38 -19.47 -3.44
C GLY A 126 0.86 -18.74 -2.90
N THR A 127 1.10 -17.49 -3.31
CA THR A 127 2.14 -16.63 -2.69
C THR A 127 1.52 -15.64 -1.70
N ASP A 128 2.27 -15.31 -0.65
CA ASP A 128 1.86 -14.33 0.36
C ASP A 128 1.50 -12.97 -0.26
N VAL A 129 2.23 -12.56 -1.30
CA VAL A 129 1.98 -11.29 -2.01
C VAL A 129 0.66 -11.31 -2.75
N ALA A 130 0.34 -12.40 -3.45
CA ALA A 130 -0.93 -12.52 -4.15
C ALA A 130 -2.11 -12.49 -3.19
N GLU A 131 -1.97 -13.18 -2.06
CA GLU A 131 -2.95 -13.18 -0.98
C GLU A 131 -3.11 -11.79 -0.35
N ALA A 132 -2.01 -11.09 -0.06
CA ALA A 132 -2.04 -9.74 0.51
C ALA A 132 -2.72 -8.73 -0.42
N TYR A 133 -2.40 -8.74 -1.73
CA TYR A 133 -3.08 -7.87 -2.70
C TYR A 133 -4.56 -8.23 -2.87
N SER A 134 -4.92 -9.52 -2.83
CA SER A 134 -6.33 -9.92 -2.84
C SER A 134 -7.08 -9.35 -1.64
N ASP A 135 -6.46 -9.32 -0.46
CA ASP A 135 -7.07 -8.73 0.73
C ASP A 135 -7.23 -7.22 0.62
N VAL A 136 -6.26 -6.52 0.04
CA VAL A 136 -6.36 -5.08 -0.24
C VAL A 136 -7.57 -4.79 -1.13
N VAL A 137 -7.73 -5.56 -2.21
CA VAL A 137 -8.89 -5.41 -3.11
C VAL A 137 -10.18 -5.69 -2.35
N GLY A 138 -10.26 -6.77 -1.57
CA GLY A 138 -11.44 -7.07 -0.76
C GLY A 138 -11.80 -5.93 0.20
N ARG A 139 -10.84 -5.40 0.97
CA ARG A 139 -11.07 -4.26 1.89
C ARG A 139 -11.47 -2.99 1.15
N PHE A 140 -10.85 -2.71 0.00
CA PHE A 140 -11.20 -1.56 -0.82
C PHE A 140 -12.66 -1.65 -1.31
N LEU A 141 -13.14 -2.86 -1.62
CA LEU A 141 -14.52 -3.15 -1.99
C LEU A 141 -15.48 -3.30 -0.77
N GLY A 142 -15.00 -3.07 0.45
CA GLY A 142 -15.82 -3.05 1.67
C GLY A 142 -15.92 -4.39 2.42
N GLU A 143 -15.14 -5.40 2.04
CA GLU A 143 -15.07 -6.66 2.78
C GLU A 143 -14.21 -6.53 4.05
N ASP A 144 -14.61 -7.22 5.13
CA ASP A 144 -13.77 -7.38 6.31
C ASP A 144 -12.80 -8.55 6.12
N ARG A 145 -11.51 -8.24 6.05
CA ARG A 145 -10.43 -9.22 5.84
C ARG A 145 -9.31 -9.05 6.84
N PRO A 146 -8.76 -10.15 7.41
CA PRO A 146 -7.68 -10.08 8.39
C PRO A 146 -6.38 -9.58 7.77
N LEU A 147 -5.62 -8.76 8.50
CA LEU A 147 -4.28 -8.34 8.08
C LEU A 147 -3.30 -9.51 8.29
N ARG A 148 -2.98 -10.21 7.18
CA ARG A 148 -2.01 -11.30 7.15
C ARG A 148 -0.58 -10.77 7.00
N PHE A 149 0.40 -11.62 7.31
CA PHE A 149 1.84 -11.37 7.09
C PHE A 149 2.44 -10.18 7.86
N VAL A 150 1.78 -9.73 8.95
CA VAL A 150 2.24 -8.61 9.77
C VAL A 150 3.00 -9.02 11.05
N ASN A 151 2.93 -10.30 11.42
CA ASN A 151 3.55 -10.83 12.64
C ASN A 151 4.78 -11.68 12.31
N TYR A 152 5.82 -11.56 13.13
CA TYR A 152 7.01 -12.41 13.00
C TYR A 152 6.87 -13.64 13.91
N GLU A 153 6.85 -14.83 13.29
CA GLU A 153 6.94 -16.08 14.03
C GLU A 153 8.41 -16.49 14.16
N LYS A 154 8.96 -16.39 15.38
CA LYS A 154 10.34 -16.83 15.64
C LYS A 154 10.43 -18.34 15.36
N PRO A 155 11.43 -18.80 14.58
CA PRO A 155 11.63 -20.23 14.38
C PRO A 155 11.74 -20.93 15.74
N GLY A 156 10.85 -21.89 15.99
CA GLY A 156 10.83 -22.62 17.25
C GLY A 156 12.18 -23.28 17.55
N LEU A 157 12.53 -23.39 18.83
CA LEU A 157 13.82 -23.94 19.31
C LEU A 157 14.14 -25.32 18.71
N ILE A 158 13.12 -26.14 18.44
CA ILE A 158 13.25 -27.46 17.81
C ILE A 158 13.70 -27.35 16.34
N LYS A 159 13.21 -26.37 15.57
CA LYS A 159 13.63 -26.16 14.17
C LYS A 159 15.10 -25.72 14.07
N ARG A 160 15.63 -25.02 15.08
CA ARG A 160 17.06 -24.67 15.16
C ARG A 160 17.95 -25.87 15.53
N LEU A 161 17.42 -26.84 16.27
CA LEU A 161 18.15 -28.06 16.66
C LEU A 161 18.12 -29.16 15.58
N PHE A 162 17.06 -29.21 14.76
CA PHE A 162 16.89 -30.27 13.74
C PHE A 162 16.98 -29.79 12.28
N GLY A 163 17.14 -28.48 12.03
CA GLY A 163 17.15 -27.88 10.68
C GLY A 163 18.54 -27.58 10.10
N GLY A 164 19.62 -28.09 10.70
CA GLY A 164 20.97 -27.93 10.17
C GLY A 164 21.26 -28.91 9.03
N LYS A 165 20.79 -28.61 7.81
CA LYS A 165 21.40 -28.97 6.52
C LYS A 165 21.00 -27.95 5.46
#